data_AF-A0A452YBI4-F1
#
_entry.id   AF-A0A452YBI4-F1
#
_cell.length_a   1.000
_cell.length_b   1.000
_cell.length_c   1.000
_cell.angle_alpha   90.00
_cell.angle_beta   90.00
_cell.angle_gamma   90.00
#
_symmetry.space_group_name_H-M   'P 1'
#
loop_
_entity.id
_entity.type
_entity.pdbx_description
1 polymer ?
#
loop_
_entity_poly.entity_id
_entity_poly.type
_entity_poly.pdbx_seq_one_letter_code
_entity_poly.pdbx_strand_id
1 'polypeptide(L)'
;MMPASQLGIVEVDKGWARWAVLPGWAPVMAVADEAVVIELADGRVLPWRSAENERVLVVADRKRKEVVDEGIYVLEKGGKLVVERGKKLLEEGISQAAAEVVTVVRPPKDEEDIIVGDEWD
;
A
#
# COMPACT_ATOMS: atom_id res chain seq x y z
N MET A 1 22.67 26.67 -3.07
CA MET A 1 21.29 26.23 -3.39
C MET A 1 21.21 24.75 -3.05
N MET A 2 20.26 24.34 -2.21
CA MET A 2 20.09 22.93 -1.85
C MET A 2 19.42 22.17 -3.01
N PRO A 3 19.83 20.93 -3.32
CA PRO A 3 19.16 20.09 -4.33
C PRO A 3 17.70 19.81 -3.93
N ALA A 4 16.80 19.77 -4.92
CA ALA A 4 15.37 19.54 -4.74
C ALA A 4 15.04 18.24 -3.97
N SER A 5 15.89 17.23 -4.11
CA SER A 5 15.78 15.95 -3.39
C SER A 5 15.90 16.08 -1.87
N GLN A 6 16.61 17.09 -1.35
CA GLN A 6 16.69 17.36 0.08
C GLN A 6 15.46 18.07 0.64
N LEU A 7 14.56 18.55 -0.23
CA LEU A 7 13.32 19.22 0.15
C LEU A 7 12.09 18.30 -0.01
N GLY A 8 12.29 17.02 -0.34
CA GLY A 8 11.19 16.08 -0.58
C GLY A 8 10.40 16.37 -1.86
N ILE A 9 10.96 17.12 -2.80
CA ILE A 9 10.34 17.39 -4.10
C ILE A 9 10.45 16.14 -4.96
N VAL A 10 9.30 15.67 -5.47
CA VAL A 10 9.22 14.52 -6.38
C VAL A 10 9.09 15.02 -7.80
N GLU A 11 10.06 14.66 -8.65
CA GLU A 11 10.01 14.91 -10.09
C GLU A 11 9.39 13.68 -10.79
N VAL A 12 8.44 13.92 -11.70
CA VAL A 12 7.76 12.86 -12.45
C VAL A 12 7.80 13.10 -13.95
N ASP A 13 8.05 12.03 -14.71
CA ASP A 13 8.07 12.08 -16.18
C ASP A 13 6.68 12.31 -16.79
N LYS A 14 5.62 11.94 -16.07
CA LYS A 14 4.23 12.09 -16.49
C LYS A 14 3.39 12.59 -15.33
N GLY A 15 2.49 13.54 -15.62
CA GLY A 15 1.57 14.07 -14.62
C GLY A 15 0.71 12.98 -14.00
N TRP A 16 0.53 13.05 -12.68
CA TRP A 16 -0.27 12.12 -11.91
C TRP A 16 -1.24 12.89 -11.01
N ALA A 17 -2.54 12.54 -11.08
CA ALA A 17 -3.60 13.37 -10.51
C ALA A 17 -3.85 13.15 -9.00
N ARG A 18 -3.43 12.01 -8.44
CA ARG A 18 -3.72 11.65 -7.04
C ARG A 18 -2.50 11.06 -6.35
N TRP A 19 -2.15 11.66 -5.22
CA TRP A 19 -1.01 11.28 -4.40
C TRP A 19 -1.48 10.94 -2.98
N ALA A 20 -0.72 10.08 -2.29
CA ALA A 20 -0.89 9.80 -0.87
C ALA A 20 0.44 10.06 -0.18
N VAL A 21 0.41 10.76 0.95
CA VAL A 21 1.59 10.97 1.81
C VAL A 21 1.50 9.97 2.95
N LEU A 22 2.53 9.15 3.12
CA LEU A 22 2.63 8.17 4.18
C LEU A 22 3.85 8.49 5.05
N PRO A 23 3.85 8.08 6.33
CA PRO A 23 5.06 8.14 7.13
C PRO A 23 6.20 7.33 6.50
N GLY A 24 7.44 7.78 6.73
CA GLY A 24 8.66 7.13 6.24
C GLY A 24 9.00 5.82 6.97
N TRP A 25 8.02 4.95 7.19
CA TRP A 25 8.23 3.63 7.77
C TRP A 25 9.17 2.80 6.90
N ALA A 26 10.01 1.99 7.53
CA ALA A 26 10.98 1.12 6.84
C ALA A 26 10.40 0.35 5.63
N PRO A 27 9.23 -0.34 5.72
CA PRO A 27 8.66 -1.04 4.56
C PRO A 27 8.26 -0.11 3.41
N VAL A 28 7.74 1.08 3.69
CA VAL A 28 7.36 2.06 2.65
C VAL A 28 8.61 2.62 1.97
N MET A 29 9.62 2.99 2.77
CA MET A 29 10.88 3.53 2.25
C MET A 29 11.65 2.51 1.41
N ALA A 30 11.56 1.22 1.72
CA ALA A 30 12.22 0.15 0.97
C ALA A 30 11.72 0.02 -0.48
N VAL A 31 10.57 0.61 -0.82
CA VAL A 31 9.94 0.53 -2.14
C VAL A 31 9.58 1.89 -2.72
N ALA A 32 10.07 3.00 -2.13
CA ALA A 32 9.60 4.35 -2.42
C ALA A 32 9.60 4.73 -3.92
N ASP A 33 10.62 4.29 -4.67
CA ASP A 33 10.76 4.60 -6.10
C ASP A 33 9.74 3.85 -6.99
N GLU A 34 9.20 2.74 -6.50
CA GLU A 34 8.33 1.83 -7.25
C GLU A 34 6.95 1.63 -6.60
N ALA A 35 6.70 2.31 -5.49
CA ALA A 35 5.47 2.18 -4.73
C ALA A 35 4.28 2.74 -5.51
N VAL A 36 3.17 2.00 -5.45
CA VAL A 36 1.83 2.53 -5.73
C VAL A 36 0.96 2.34 -4.51
N VAL A 37 0.12 3.34 -4.23
CA VAL A 37 -0.88 3.28 -3.17
C VAL A 37 -2.24 3.06 -3.79
N ILE A 38 -2.93 1.99 -3.38
CA ILE A 38 -4.24 1.59 -3.88
C ILE A 38 -5.24 1.76 -2.75
N GLU A 39 -6.26 2.59 -2.96
CA GLU A 39 -7.40 2.68 -2.06
C GLU A 39 -8.35 1.50 -2.32
N LEU A 40 -8.65 0.74 -1.28
CA LEU A 40 -9.72 -0.25 -1.28
C LEU A 40 -10.86 0.28 -0.42
N ALA A 41 -12.04 0.42 -1.02
CA ALA A 41 -13.21 0.96 -0.34
C ALA A 41 -13.80 0.01 0.73
N ASP A 42 -13.45 -1.28 0.67
CA ASP A 42 -13.89 -2.32 1.60
C ASP A 42 -12.72 -3.25 1.91
N GLY A 43 -12.19 -3.18 3.13
CA GLY A 43 -11.05 -3.96 3.59
C GLY A 43 -11.30 -5.47 3.59
N ARG A 44 -12.55 -5.93 3.55
CA ARG A 44 -12.90 -7.37 3.51
C ARG A 44 -12.46 -8.08 2.24
N VAL A 45 -12.05 -7.34 1.21
CA VAL A 45 -11.45 -7.92 0.00
C VAL A 45 -10.04 -8.46 0.22
N LEU A 46 -9.44 -8.14 1.37
CA LEU A 46 -8.11 -8.58 1.72
C LEU A 46 -8.14 -10.03 2.24
N PRO A 47 -7.08 -10.82 2.01
CA PRO A 47 -7.09 -12.27 2.27
C PRO A 47 -6.88 -12.65 3.75
N TRP A 48 -7.26 -11.79 4.70
CA TRP A 48 -7.20 -12.04 6.14
C TRP A 48 -8.57 -12.17 6.78
N ARG A 49 -8.67 -13.06 7.78
CA ARG A 49 -9.91 -13.30 8.52
C ARG A 49 -10.36 -12.11 9.37
N SER A 50 -9.41 -11.28 9.81
CA SER A 50 -9.65 -10.08 10.62
C SER A 50 -10.02 -8.84 9.80
N ALA A 51 -10.30 -9.00 8.50
CA ALA A 51 -10.58 -7.87 7.63
C ALA A 51 -11.95 -7.25 7.98
N GLU A 52 -11.95 -5.94 8.23
CA GLU A 52 -13.16 -5.18 8.58
C GLU A 52 -13.68 -4.42 7.34
N ASN A 53 -14.97 -4.06 7.38
CA ASN A 53 -15.59 -3.21 6.37
C ASN A 53 -15.18 -1.74 6.58
N GLU A 54 -13.96 -1.42 6.19
CA GLU A 54 -13.42 -0.06 6.26
C GLU A 54 -12.63 0.24 4.99
N ARG A 55 -12.34 1.51 4.75
CA ARG A 55 -11.42 1.89 3.66
C ARG A 55 -9.99 1.69 4.11
N VAL A 56 -9.18 1.05 3.28
CA VAL A 56 -7.75 0.86 3.56
C VAL A 56 -6.90 1.34 2.39
N LEU A 57 -5.65 1.70 2.69
CA LEU A 57 -4.64 1.93 1.66
C LEU A 57 -3.70 0.72 1.61
N VAL A 58 -3.55 0.14 0.43
CA VAL A 58 -2.58 -0.90 0.15
C VAL A 58 -1.37 -0.27 -0.52
N VAL A 59 -0.20 -0.42 0.10
CA VAL A 59 1.09 -0.01 -0.48
C VAL A 59 1.67 -1.22 -1.18
N ALA A 60 1.99 -1.09 -2.46
CA ALA A 60 2.49 -2.20 -3.27
C ALA A 60 3.70 -1.80 -4.13
N ASP A 61 4.63 -2.72 -4.30
CA ASP A 61 5.81 -2.58 -5.17
C ASP A 61 5.47 -3.08 -6.58
N ARG A 62 5.36 -2.16 -7.55
CA ARG A 62 5.01 -2.49 -8.94
C ARG A 62 6.14 -3.17 -9.72
N LYS A 63 7.36 -3.20 -9.18
CA LYS A 63 8.52 -3.88 -9.77
C LYS A 63 8.51 -5.36 -9.43
N ARG A 64 7.98 -5.74 -8.27
CA ARG A 64 7.88 -7.13 -7.81
C ARG A 64 6.59 -7.77 -8.32
N LYS A 65 6.70 -8.47 -9.45
CA LYS A 65 5.56 -9.10 -10.13
C LYS A 65 5.57 -10.62 -10.07
N GLU A 66 6.73 -11.21 -9.84
CA GLU A 66 6.86 -12.66 -9.70
C GLU A 66 6.17 -13.12 -8.43
N VAL A 67 5.28 -14.10 -8.60
CA VAL A 67 4.49 -14.66 -7.51
C VAL A 67 5.31 -15.73 -6.79
N VAL A 68 5.50 -15.55 -5.49
CA VAL A 68 6.06 -16.55 -4.57
C VAL A 68 5.00 -16.96 -3.54
N ASP A 69 5.15 -18.16 -2.97
CA ASP A 69 4.14 -18.77 -2.09
C ASP A 69 3.73 -17.87 -0.91
N GLU A 70 4.71 -17.24 -0.25
CA GLU A 70 4.50 -16.43 0.95
C GLU A 70 4.05 -14.98 0.66
N GLY A 71 4.07 -14.55 -0.60
CA GLY A 71 3.76 -13.17 -0.99
C GLY A 71 2.26 -12.86 -0.96
N ILE A 72 1.93 -11.58 -1.02
CA ILE A 72 0.56 -11.08 -1.21
C ILE A 72 0.60 -10.15 -2.41
N TYR A 73 -0.37 -10.28 -3.31
CA TYR A 73 -0.29 -9.64 -4.62
C TYR A 73 -1.58 -8.94 -5.01
N VAL A 74 -1.42 -7.86 -5.75
CA VAL A 74 -2.49 -7.16 -6.44
C VAL A 74 -2.66 -7.75 -7.84
N LEU A 75 -3.90 -8.07 -8.22
CA LEU A 75 -4.26 -8.53 -9.55
C LEU A 75 -5.38 -7.67 -10.13
N GLU A 76 -5.44 -7.61 -11.45
CA GLU A 76 -6.62 -7.12 -12.17
C GLU A 76 -7.46 -8.33 -12.59
N LYS A 77 -8.74 -8.35 -12.18
CA LYS A 77 -9.69 -9.41 -12.55
C LYS A 77 -11.02 -8.78 -12.91
N GLY A 78 -11.35 -8.77 -14.20
CA GLY A 78 -12.63 -8.27 -14.70
C GLY A 78 -12.84 -6.78 -14.44
N GLY A 79 -11.78 -5.98 -14.62
CA GLY A 79 -11.77 -4.53 -14.42
C GLY A 79 -11.68 -4.09 -12.96
N LYS A 80 -11.44 -5.01 -12.03
CA LYS A 80 -11.30 -4.72 -10.60
C LYS A 80 -9.94 -5.13 -10.08
N LEU A 81 -9.38 -4.33 -9.17
CA LEU A 81 -8.21 -4.73 -8.40
C LEU A 81 -8.62 -5.67 -7.27
N VAL A 82 -7.88 -6.76 -7.12
CA VAL A 82 -8.10 -7.79 -6.10
C VAL A 82 -6.77 -8.08 -5.41
N VAL A 83 -6.81 -8.43 -4.13
CA VAL A 83 -5.62 -8.79 -3.36
C VAL A 83 -5.70 -10.27 -2.98
N GLU A 84 -4.66 -11.04 -3.26
CA GLU A 84 -4.66 -12.48 -3.02
C GLU A 84 -3.29 -12.99 -2.53
N ARG A 85 -3.29 -14.13 -1.84
CA ARG A 85 -2.06 -14.81 -1.40
C ARG A 85 -1.38 -15.49 -2.57
N GLY A 86 -0.05 -15.39 -2.63
CA GLY A 86 0.77 -15.98 -3.66
C GLY A 86 0.57 -17.49 -3.78
N LYS A 87 0.48 -18.20 -2.65
CA LYS A 87 0.11 -19.63 -2.63
C LYS A 87 -1.12 -19.96 -3.50
N LYS A 88 -2.22 -19.23 -3.29
CA LYS A 88 -3.46 -19.47 -4.02
C LYS A 88 -3.31 -19.12 -5.51
N LEU A 89 -2.56 -18.07 -5.82
CA LEU A 89 -2.27 -17.70 -7.21
C LEU A 89 -1.46 -18.79 -7.93
N LEU A 90 -0.44 -19.35 -7.29
CA LEU A 90 0.36 -20.43 -7.85
C LEU A 90 -0.47 -21.71 -8.05
N GLU A 91 -1.37 -22.04 -7.11
CA GLU A 91 -2.34 -23.14 -7.26
C GLU A 91 -3.28 -22.91 -8.46
N GLU A 92 -3.62 -21.66 -8.77
CA GLU A 92 -4.40 -21.27 -9.97
C GLU A 92 -3.54 -21.14 -11.25
N GLY A 93 -2.23 -21.42 -11.18
CA GLY A 93 -1.30 -21.33 -12.31
C GLY A 93 -0.87 -19.90 -12.67
N ILE A 94 -1.10 -18.94 -11.77
CA ILE A 94 -0.76 -17.53 -11.95
C ILE A 94 0.62 -17.25 -11.35
N SER A 95 1.61 -17.04 -12.21
CA SER A 95 3.01 -16.79 -11.81
C SER A 95 3.42 -15.32 -11.83
N GLN A 96 2.54 -14.43 -12.32
CA GLN A 96 2.79 -13.00 -12.44
C GLN A 96 1.58 -12.20 -11.95
N ALA A 97 1.84 -11.10 -11.25
CA ALA A 97 0.85 -10.18 -10.72
C ALA A 97 1.13 -8.73 -11.13
N ALA A 98 0.24 -7.79 -10.77
CA ALA A 98 0.43 -6.38 -11.05
C ALA A 98 1.48 -5.73 -10.14
N ALA A 99 1.47 -6.11 -8.86
CA ALA A 99 2.39 -5.63 -7.83
C ALA A 99 2.34 -6.56 -6.58
N GLU A 100 3.41 -6.57 -5.79
CA GLU A 100 3.46 -7.23 -4.48
C GLU A 100 3.05 -6.25 -3.38
N VAL A 101 2.17 -6.66 -2.48
CA VAL A 101 1.75 -5.86 -1.31
C VAL A 101 2.87 -5.82 -0.27
N VAL A 102 3.23 -4.61 0.14
CA VAL A 102 4.30 -4.35 1.10
C VAL A 102 3.74 -4.05 2.49
N THR A 103 2.67 -3.26 2.56
CA THR A 103 1.96 -2.98 3.81
C THR A 103 0.53 -2.51 3.55
N VAL A 104 -0.31 -2.55 4.58
CA VAL A 104 -1.67 -2.01 4.56
C VAL A 104 -1.83 -1.00 5.67
N VAL A 105 -2.33 0.17 5.30
CA VAL A 105 -2.62 1.27 6.21
C VAL A 105 -4.12 1.32 6.45
N ARG A 106 -4.51 1.07 7.69
CA ARG A 106 -5.88 1.21 8.18
C ARG A 106 -6.12 2.69 8.53
N PRO A 107 -7.37 3.18 8.45
CA PRO A 107 -7.67 4.55 8.86
C PRO A 107 -7.47 4.67 10.38
N PRO A 108 -7.10 5.86 10.89
CA PRO A 108 -7.11 6.12 12.33
C PRO A 108 -8.49 5.78 12.92
N LYS A 109 -8.51 5.20 14.12
CA LYS A 109 -9.74 4.92 14.87
C LYS A 109 -9.91 5.99 15.94
N ASP A 110 -11.14 6.44 16.19
CA ASP A 110 -11.46 7.48 17.18
C ASP A 110 -11.30 7.02 18.64
N GLU A 111 -10.93 5.77 18.89
CA GLU A 111 -10.72 5.24 20.24
C GLU A 111 -9.33 5.64 20.76
N GLU A 112 -9.32 6.82 21.40
CA GLU A 112 -8.29 7.37 22.30
C GLU A 112 -7.01 7.98 21.69
N ASP A 113 -7.17 8.89 20.73
CA ASP A 113 -6.24 10.05 20.64
C ASP A 113 -6.79 11.20 21.52
N ILE A 114 -6.93 10.95 22.83
CA ILE A 114 -6.81 12.05 23.79
C ILE A 114 -5.32 12.38 23.77
N ILE A 115 -4.92 13.28 22.87
CA ILE A 115 -3.75 14.10 23.14
C ILE A 115 -4.15 14.92 24.36
N VAL A 116 -3.81 14.41 25.56
CA VAL A 116 -3.79 15.23 26.77
C VAL A 116 -2.78 16.31 26.45
N GLY A 117 -3.31 17.47 26.08
CA GLY A 117 -2.54 18.70 26.01
C GLY A 117 -2.11 19.05 27.42
N ASP A 118 -1.11 18.35 27.94
CA ASP A 118 -0.31 18.89 29.02
C ASP A 118 0.58 19.96 28.38
N GLU A 119 0.09 21.19 28.55
CA GLU A 119 0.84 22.44 28.60
C GLU A 119 2.34 22.23 28.85
N TRP A 120 3.17 22.73 27.95
CA TRP A 120 4.58 22.99 28.25
C TRP A 120 4.72 24.45 28.66
N ASP A 121 4.69 24.70 29.97
CA ASP A 121 5.54 25.70 30.63
C ASP A 121 6.86 25.02 31.05
#